data_AF-A0A960Y6Z5-F1
#
_entry.id   AF-A0A960Y6Z5-F1
#
_cell.length_a   1.000
_cell.length_b   1.000
_cell.length_c   1.000
_cell.angle_alpha   90.00
_cell.angle_beta   90.00
_cell.angle_gamma   90.00
#
_symmetry.space_group_name_H-M   'P 1'
#
loop_
_entity.id
_entity.type
_entity.pdbx_description
1 polymer ?
#
loop_
_entity_poly.entity_id
_entity_poly.type
_entity_poly.pdbx_seq_one_letter_code
_entity_poly.pdbx_strand_id
1 'polypeptide(L)'
;MLGLLAAHPAIHAPAFVTGMSPTQGPVWPMLFVMIACGAISGFHSLVGGGTTSKQLARETDGLRVGYGAMILEAGLAGLVVLIAAGALPWDAGASPAAGSLQHLMGPGGGPILAFATGFGALVDALPGLTAPMGLFFGVLMINAFVVTTLDTSTRLGRFVLEELGAGVPGLGNRWGATLVTVGAAGWLGASGGYDRIWPVFGATNQLVAALSLLVVSAWLVGLKKPRALTLVPSLLMLATTVAALLWQVRGFLRDGQPLLAGAGISLVLLALFLAWEARGLLRRAGGRERE
;
A
#
# COMPACT_ATOMS: atom_id res chain seq x y z
N MET A 1 -6.09 11.74 17.98
CA MET A 1 -5.07 11.87 19.03
C MET A 1 -5.66 12.37 20.35
N LEU A 2 -6.24 13.58 20.42
CA LEU A 2 -6.84 14.08 21.67
C LEU A 2 -7.90 13.13 22.25
N GLY A 3 -8.80 12.61 21.42
CA GLY A 3 -9.81 11.62 21.87
C GLY A 3 -9.19 10.33 22.41
N LEU A 4 -8.02 9.91 21.91
CA LEU A 4 -7.31 8.73 22.43
C LEU A 4 -6.74 8.98 23.83
N LEU A 5 -6.21 10.17 24.07
CA LEU A 5 -5.71 10.58 25.38
C LEU A 5 -6.85 10.74 26.39
N ALA A 6 -8.00 11.26 25.96
CA ALA A 6 -9.18 11.46 26.79
C ALA A 6 -9.91 10.16 27.12
N ALA A 7 -10.17 9.31 26.11
CA ALA A 7 -10.87 8.04 26.27
C ALA A 7 -9.99 6.97 26.95
N HIS A 8 -8.67 7.06 26.78
CA HIS A 8 -7.67 6.15 27.32
C HIS A 8 -8.06 4.64 27.17
N PRO A 9 -8.42 4.19 25.95
CA PRO A 9 -9.02 2.88 25.75
C PRO A 9 -8.05 1.75 26.10
N ALA A 10 -8.56 0.72 26.77
CA ALA A 10 -7.81 -0.52 26.95
C ALA A 10 -7.65 -1.23 25.59
N ILE A 11 -6.49 -1.84 25.37
CA ILE A 11 -6.29 -2.68 24.18
C ILE A 11 -7.04 -4.00 24.41
N HIS A 12 -8.04 -4.27 23.58
CA HIS A 12 -8.87 -5.47 23.64
C HIS A 12 -8.37 -6.55 22.66
N ALA A 13 -7.67 -6.16 21.61
CA ALA A 13 -7.10 -7.10 20.65
C ALA A 13 -5.96 -7.92 21.28
N PRO A 14 -5.88 -9.24 21.02
CA PRO A 14 -4.78 -10.06 21.49
C PRO A 14 -3.47 -9.67 20.80
N ALA A 15 -2.36 -9.75 21.52
CA ALA A 15 -1.03 -9.46 20.98
C ALA A 15 -0.63 -10.38 19.81
N PHE A 16 -1.16 -11.60 19.80
CA PHE A 16 -0.98 -12.56 18.72
C PHE A 16 -2.29 -13.29 18.44
N VAL A 17 -2.69 -13.32 17.17
CA VAL A 17 -3.87 -14.07 16.70
C VAL A 17 -3.44 -15.38 16.04
N THR A 18 -2.70 -15.29 14.93
CA THR A 18 -2.22 -16.45 14.16
C THR A 18 -1.06 -16.05 13.26
N GLY A 19 -0.17 -17.00 12.96
CA GLY A 19 0.87 -16.85 11.93
C GLY A 19 0.38 -17.13 10.51
N MET A 20 -0.85 -17.62 10.36
CA MET A 20 -1.45 -17.99 9.08
C MET A 20 -2.91 -17.56 9.03
N SER A 21 -3.23 -16.68 8.09
CA SER A 21 -4.60 -16.31 7.75
C SER A 21 -5.20 -17.36 6.81
N PRO A 22 -6.43 -17.87 7.08
CA PRO A 22 -7.11 -18.81 6.19
C PRO A 22 -7.33 -18.27 4.77
N THR A 23 -7.50 -16.95 4.63
CA THR A 23 -7.81 -16.28 3.36
C THR A 23 -6.59 -15.63 2.72
N GLN A 24 -5.64 -15.15 3.52
CA GLN A 24 -4.51 -14.34 3.04
C GLN A 24 -3.15 -15.05 3.12
N GLY A 25 -3.06 -16.22 3.75
CA GLY A 25 -1.81 -16.99 3.87
C GLY A 25 -0.93 -16.58 5.06
N PRO A 26 0.37 -16.93 5.06
CA PRO A 26 1.26 -16.71 6.19
C PRO A 26 1.59 -15.22 6.39
N VAL A 27 1.79 -14.80 7.63
CA VAL A 27 2.11 -13.39 7.99
C VAL A 27 3.31 -12.89 7.20
N TRP A 28 4.43 -13.62 7.20
CA TRP A 28 5.48 -13.38 6.22
C TRP A 28 5.34 -14.40 5.08
N PRO A 29 5.34 -13.96 3.81
CA PRO A 29 5.58 -12.59 3.31
C PRO A 29 4.31 -11.76 3.07
N MET A 30 3.10 -12.32 3.27
CA MET A 30 1.86 -11.72 2.75
C MET A 30 1.49 -10.39 3.44
N LEU A 31 1.79 -10.21 4.72
CA LEU A 31 1.50 -8.96 5.44
C LEU A 31 2.15 -7.75 4.75
N PHE A 32 3.39 -7.88 4.29
CA PHE A 32 4.14 -6.82 3.62
C PHE A 32 3.57 -6.47 2.23
N VAL A 33 2.87 -7.41 1.61
CA VAL A 33 2.23 -7.22 0.31
C VAL A 33 0.80 -6.70 0.45
N MET A 34 0.08 -7.14 1.49
CA MET A 34 -1.30 -6.71 1.75
C MET A 34 -1.36 -5.30 2.35
N ILE A 35 -0.39 -4.92 3.20
CA ILE A 35 -0.24 -3.58 3.78
C ILE A 35 0.77 -2.77 2.95
N ALA A 36 0.39 -2.49 1.69
CA ALA A 36 1.29 -2.00 0.64
C ALA A 36 1.83 -0.56 0.83
N CYS A 37 1.31 0.20 1.80
CA CYS A 37 1.75 1.58 2.09
C CYS A 37 2.30 1.80 3.51
N GLY A 38 2.36 0.77 4.36
CA GLY A 38 2.68 0.95 5.79
C GLY A 38 4.17 1.02 6.13
N ALA A 39 5.03 0.30 5.40
CA ALA A 39 6.47 0.23 5.66
C ALA A 39 7.33 0.80 4.53
N ILE A 40 6.92 0.56 3.28
CA ILE A 40 7.53 1.10 2.06
C ILE A 40 6.49 1.01 0.93
N SER A 41 6.51 1.96 -0.01
CA SER A 41 5.53 2.01 -1.10
C SER A 41 6.16 2.41 -2.43
N GLY A 42 5.94 1.58 -3.45
CA GLY A 42 6.36 1.87 -4.83
C GLY A 42 5.46 2.91 -5.50
N PHE A 43 4.19 2.95 -5.16
CA PHE A 43 3.27 3.96 -5.69
C PHE A 43 3.70 5.37 -5.28
N HIS A 44 4.15 5.55 -4.03
CA HIS A 44 4.67 6.84 -3.58
C HIS A 44 5.94 7.28 -4.33
N SER A 45 6.79 6.36 -4.77
CA SER A 45 7.96 6.73 -5.58
C SER A 45 7.55 7.18 -6.98
N LEU A 46 6.51 6.56 -7.58
CA LEU A 46 5.94 6.99 -8.86
C LEU A 46 5.29 8.37 -8.75
N VAL A 47 4.47 8.61 -7.72
CA VAL A 47 3.82 9.91 -7.48
C VAL A 47 4.87 10.98 -7.18
N GLY A 48 5.81 10.67 -6.29
CA GLY A 48 6.89 11.56 -5.88
C GLY A 48 7.78 11.98 -7.04
N GLY A 49 8.20 11.03 -7.88
CA GLY A 49 9.06 11.30 -9.04
C GLY A 49 8.32 11.93 -10.23
N GLY A 50 7.08 11.51 -10.49
CA GLY A 50 6.34 11.91 -11.70
C GLY A 50 5.51 13.19 -11.56
N THR A 51 5.02 13.49 -10.35
CA THR A 51 4.08 14.59 -10.10
C THR A 51 4.57 15.56 -9.01
N THR A 52 4.81 15.08 -7.78
CA THR A 52 5.12 15.95 -6.64
C THR A 52 6.41 16.74 -6.86
N SER A 53 7.47 16.08 -7.35
CA SER A 53 8.75 16.73 -7.69
C SER A 53 8.60 17.94 -8.62
N LYS A 54 7.64 17.90 -9.54
CA LYS A 54 7.37 18.97 -10.53
C LYS A 54 6.47 20.08 -9.98
N GLN A 55 5.81 19.84 -8.84
CA GLN A 55 4.92 20.79 -8.18
C GLN A 55 5.61 21.53 -7.02
N LEU A 56 6.82 21.12 -6.65
CA LEU A 56 7.62 21.83 -5.65
C LEU A 56 8.04 23.20 -6.18
N ALA A 57 7.84 24.24 -5.38
CA ALA A 57 8.32 25.58 -5.71
C ALA A 57 9.86 25.67 -5.73
N ARG A 58 10.53 24.87 -4.89
CA ARG A 58 11.99 24.77 -4.78
C ARG A 58 12.40 23.40 -4.24
N GLU A 59 13.60 22.97 -4.60
CA GLU A 59 14.15 21.67 -4.20
C GLU A 59 14.24 21.49 -2.67
N THR A 60 14.54 22.57 -1.93
CA THR A 60 14.63 22.54 -0.46
C THR A 60 13.31 22.20 0.22
N ASP A 61 12.17 22.38 -0.46
CA ASP A 61 10.87 21.97 0.07
C ASP A 61 10.64 20.45 -0.05
N GLY A 62 11.43 19.76 -0.87
CA GLY A 62 11.30 18.32 -1.11
C GLY A 62 11.43 17.47 0.15
N LEU A 63 12.34 17.84 1.07
CA LEU A 63 12.46 17.15 2.36
C LEU A 63 11.18 17.32 3.19
N ARG A 64 10.67 18.56 3.31
CA ARG A 64 9.49 18.85 4.13
C ARG A 64 8.24 18.18 3.57
N VAL A 65 8.05 18.22 2.25
CA VAL A 65 6.89 17.61 1.59
C VAL A 65 6.99 16.09 1.63
N GLY A 66 8.10 15.50 1.18
CA GLY A 66 8.25 14.04 1.12
C GLY A 66 8.31 13.39 2.50
N TYR A 67 9.27 13.80 3.34
CA TYR A 67 9.46 13.20 4.67
C TYR A 67 8.33 13.60 5.64
N GLY A 68 7.85 14.85 5.57
CA GLY A 68 6.75 15.31 6.40
C GLY A 68 5.44 14.56 6.11
N ALA A 69 5.12 14.28 4.83
CA ALA A 69 3.97 13.46 4.48
C ALA A 69 4.09 12.04 5.08
N MET A 70 5.27 11.42 4.99
CA MET A 70 5.49 10.08 5.57
C MET A 70 5.30 10.04 7.10
N ILE A 71 5.72 11.09 7.83
CA ILE A 71 5.46 11.17 9.28
C ILE A 71 3.95 11.27 9.56
N LEU A 72 3.23 12.11 8.80
CA LEU A 72 1.78 12.27 8.98
C LEU A 72 1.03 10.98 8.67
N GLU A 73 1.41 10.27 7.59
CA GLU A 73 0.85 8.97 7.24
C GLU A 73 1.16 7.91 8.30
N ALA A 74 2.38 7.87 8.83
CA ALA A 74 2.74 6.97 9.92
C ALA A 74 1.94 7.26 11.19
N GLY A 75 1.70 8.54 11.51
CA GLY A 75 0.85 8.95 12.62
C GLY A 75 -0.62 8.53 12.43
N LEU A 76 -1.15 8.68 11.21
CA LEU A 76 -2.49 8.21 10.87
C LEU A 76 -2.59 6.67 10.94
N ALA A 77 -1.60 5.95 10.40
CA ALA A 77 -1.54 4.50 10.46
C ALA A 77 -1.51 4.01 11.92
N GLY A 78 -0.71 4.65 12.79
CA GLY A 78 -0.70 4.37 14.21
C GLY A 78 -2.06 4.63 14.87
N LEU A 79 -2.73 5.72 14.53
CA LEU A 79 -4.09 6.01 15.02
C LEU A 79 -5.09 4.91 14.62
N VAL A 80 -5.06 4.48 13.34
CA VAL A 80 -5.94 3.43 12.82
C VAL A 80 -5.71 2.12 13.56
N VAL A 81 -4.45 1.74 13.79
CA VAL A 81 -4.10 0.53 14.55
C VAL A 81 -4.60 0.60 15.98
N LEU A 82 -4.44 1.75 16.66
CA LEU A 82 -4.93 1.92 18.04
C LEU A 82 -6.45 1.92 18.12
N ILE A 83 -7.13 2.52 17.14
CA ILE A 83 -8.59 2.46 17.03
C ILE A 83 -9.05 1.01 16.88
N ALA A 84 -8.46 0.28 15.93
CA ALA A 84 -8.82 -1.12 15.68
C ALA A 84 -8.52 -2.03 16.89
N ALA A 85 -7.43 -1.77 17.60
CA ALA A 85 -7.00 -2.62 18.71
C ALA A 85 -7.67 -2.29 20.06
N GLY A 86 -8.12 -1.05 20.28
CA GLY A 86 -8.62 -0.61 21.59
C GLY A 86 -9.93 0.18 21.57
N ALA A 87 -10.21 1.00 20.56
CA ALA A 87 -11.46 1.78 20.53
C ALA A 87 -12.68 0.94 20.12
N LEU A 88 -12.45 -0.24 19.54
CA LEU A 88 -13.48 -1.19 19.16
C LEU A 88 -13.36 -2.47 19.99
N PRO A 89 -14.48 -3.08 20.42
CA PRO A 89 -14.46 -4.39 21.04
C PRO A 89 -13.86 -5.45 20.12
N TRP A 90 -13.07 -6.36 20.70
CA TRP A 90 -12.57 -7.54 20.01
C TRP A 90 -13.49 -8.73 20.30
N ASP A 91 -14.12 -9.28 19.26
CA ASP A 91 -14.97 -10.46 19.36
C ASP A 91 -14.70 -11.41 18.19
N ALA A 92 -13.92 -12.47 18.44
CA ALA A 92 -13.59 -13.50 17.46
C ALA A 92 -14.57 -14.69 17.47
N GLY A 93 -15.75 -14.54 18.10
CA GLY A 93 -16.80 -15.56 18.09
C GLY A 93 -17.36 -15.82 16.69
N ALA A 94 -18.08 -16.93 16.54
CA ALA A 94 -18.74 -17.29 15.27
C ALA A 94 -19.81 -16.26 14.83
N SER A 95 -20.39 -15.54 15.79
CA SER A 95 -21.34 -14.44 15.57
C SER A 95 -20.89 -13.23 16.39
N PRO A 96 -19.97 -12.41 15.85
CA PRO A 96 -19.43 -11.26 16.58
C PRO A 96 -20.51 -10.25 16.96
N ALA A 97 -20.42 -9.71 18.18
CA ALA A 97 -21.33 -8.69 18.68
C ALA A 97 -21.35 -7.45 17.77
N ALA A 98 -22.54 -6.84 17.63
CA ALA A 98 -22.71 -5.61 16.86
C ALA A 98 -21.76 -4.52 17.38
N GLY A 99 -21.03 -3.87 16.46
CA GLY A 99 -20.05 -2.84 16.79
C GLY A 99 -18.66 -3.35 17.17
N SER A 100 -18.44 -4.66 17.28
CA SER A 100 -17.08 -5.23 17.38
C SER A 100 -16.30 -5.03 16.07
N LEU A 101 -14.97 -5.04 16.15
CA LEU A 101 -14.12 -4.91 14.96
C LEU A 101 -14.44 -6.00 13.92
N GLN A 102 -14.63 -7.24 14.35
CA GLN A 102 -14.91 -8.39 13.49
C GLN A 102 -16.28 -8.27 12.82
N HIS A 103 -17.30 -7.78 13.55
CA HIS A 103 -18.62 -7.50 12.98
C HIS A 103 -18.54 -6.39 11.92
N LEU A 104 -17.86 -5.28 12.24
CA LEU A 104 -17.73 -4.13 11.34
C LEU A 104 -16.88 -4.43 10.10
N MET A 105 -15.87 -5.29 10.23
CA MET A 105 -15.08 -5.81 9.11
C MET A 105 -15.82 -6.88 8.29
N GLY A 106 -16.98 -7.34 8.78
CA GLY A 106 -17.83 -8.31 8.11
C GLY A 106 -18.73 -7.71 7.01
N PRO A 107 -19.69 -8.50 6.50
CA PRO A 107 -20.59 -8.09 5.44
C PRO A 107 -21.41 -6.85 5.84
N GLY A 108 -21.26 -5.74 5.10
CA GLY A 108 -22.08 -4.52 5.26
C GLY A 108 -21.44 -3.36 6.05
N GLY A 109 -20.29 -3.56 6.72
CA GLY A 109 -19.57 -2.48 7.40
C GLY A 109 -18.32 -2.02 6.64
N GLY A 110 -17.38 -2.93 6.41
CA GLY A 110 -16.11 -2.66 5.73
C GLY A 110 -15.14 -1.76 6.53
N PRO A 111 -13.90 -1.57 6.00
CA PRO A 111 -12.84 -0.86 6.72
C PRO A 111 -13.18 0.60 7.05
N ILE A 112 -13.94 1.26 6.17
CA ILE A 112 -14.32 2.67 6.31
C ILE A 112 -15.25 2.85 7.51
N LEU A 113 -16.29 2.02 7.62
CA LEU A 113 -17.21 2.10 8.74
C LEU A 113 -16.52 1.68 10.03
N ALA A 114 -15.72 0.61 10.01
CA ALA A 114 -14.96 0.18 11.19
C ALA A 114 -14.10 1.31 11.75
N PHE A 115 -13.30 1.95 10.89
CA PHE A 115 -12.50 3.11 11.30
C PHE A 115 -13.37 4.23 11.85
N ALA A 116 -14.44 4.62 11.14
CA ALA A 116 -15.26 5.75 11.52
C ALA A 116 -16.02 5.52 12.83
N THR A 117 -16.51 4.30 13.08
CA THR A 117 -17.17 3.92 14.32
C THR A 117 -16.21 4.02 15.50
N GLY A 118 -15.00 3.47 15.36
CA GLY A 118 -14.00 3.56 16.43
C GLY A 118 -13.47 4.98 16.63
N PHE A 119 -13.33 5.77 15.55
CA PHE A 119 -13.02 7.19 15.64
C PHE A 119 -14.12 7.96 16.35
N GLY A 120 -15.39 7.67 16.06
CA GLY A 120 -16.56 8.20 16.76
C GLY A 120 -16.52 7.93 18.26
N ALA A 121 -16.22 6.70 18.66
CA ALA A 121 -16.07 6.32 20.07
C ALA A 121 -14.98 7.11 20.80
N LEU A 122 -13.85 7.38 20.13
CA LEU A 122 -12.78 8.21 20.71
C LEU A 122 -13.16 9.68 20.82
N VAL A 123 -13.91 10.19 19.85
CA VAL A 123 -14.32 11.60 19.79
C VAL A 123 -15.40 11.91 20.83
N ASP A 124 -16.25 10.94 21.16
CA ASP A 124 -17.30 11.06 22.19
C ASP A 124 -16.73 11.35 23.60
N ALA A 125 -15.48 10.97 23.85
CA ALA A 125 -14.78 11.29 25.10
C ALA A 125 -14.35 12.77 25.21
N LEU A 126 -14.48 13.55 24.14
CA LEU A 126 -14.12 14.97 24.14
C LEU A 126 -15.34 15.86 24.44
N PRO A 127 -15.17 16.90 25.28
CA PRO A 127 -16.27 17.77 25.65
C PRO A 127 -16.82 18.51 24.43
N GLY A 128 -18.16 18.44 24.24
CA GLY A 128 -18.87 19.13 23.15
C GLY A 128 -18.90 18.38 21.82
N LEU A 129 -18.35 17.16 21.75
CA LEU A 129 -18.41 16.29 20.58
C LEU A 129 -19.20 15.02 20.91
N THR A 130 -19.77 14.40 19.87
CA THR A 130 -20.59 13.19 20.02
C THR A 130 -20.14 12.09 19.07
N ALA A 131 -20.39 10.84 19.41
CA ALA A 131 -20.07 9.69 18.56
C ALA A 131 -20.63 9.81 17.12
N PRO A 132 -21.89 10.25 16.88
CA PRO A 132 -22.39 10.46 15.51
C PRO A 132 -21.62 11.54 14.72
N MET A 133 -21.18 12.62 15.38
CA MET A 133 -20.35 13.63 14.74
C MET A 133 -18.98 13.04 14.35
N GLY A 134 -18.36 12.29 15.26
CA GLY A 134 -17.10 11.61 14.98
C GLY A 134 -17.24 10.60 13.84
N LEU A 135 -18.28 9.78 13.84
CA LEU A 135 -18.61 8.86 12.75
C LEU A 135 -18.70 9.59 11.40
N PHE A 136 -19.47 10.69 11.34
CA PHE A 136 -19.61 11.49 10.13
C PHE A 136 -18.27 12.00 9.60
N PHE A 137 -17.45 12.62 10.48
CA PHE A 137 -16.13 13.13 10.09
C PHE A 137 -15.15 12.01 9.72
N GLY A 138 -15.20 10.86 10.40
CA GLY A 138 -14.37 9.70 10.12
C GLY A 138 -14.64 9.13 8.73
N VAL A 139 -15.92 8.93 8.39
CA VAL A 139 -16.34 8.50 7.05
C VAL A 139 -15.93 9.52 6.00
N LEU A 140 -16.20 10.81 6.24
CA LEU A 140 -15.85 11.88 5.31
C LEU A 140 -14.34 11.93 5.04
N MET A 141 -13.52 11.83 6.09
CA MET A 141 -12.07 11.87 5.98
C MET A 141 -11.53 10.71 5.14
N ILE A 142 -11.96 9.47 5.42
CA ILE A 142 -11.50 8.29 4.66
C ILE A 142 -12.02 8.32 3.22
N ASN A 143 -13.26 8.75 3.00
CA ASN A 143 -13.79 8.89 1.64
C ASN A 143 -13.05 9.96 0.84
N ALA A 144 -12.74 11.12 1.46
CA ALA A 144 -11.94 12.15 0.82
C ALA A 144 -10.54 11.63 0.46
N PHE A 145 -9.89 10.91 1.37
CA PHE A 145 -8.61 10.27 1.13
C PHE A 145 -8.67 9.28 -0.06
N VAL A 146 -9.68 8.42 -0.10
CA VAL A 146 -9.90 7.47 -1.21
C VAL A 146 -10.11 8.21 -2.54
N VAL A 147 -10.93 9.26 -2.57
CA VAL A 147 -11.19 10.03 -3.80
C VAL A 147 -9.93 10.77 -4.29
N THR A 148 -9.13 11.35 -3.40
CA THR A 148 -7.86 12.00 -3.80
C THR A 148 -6.85 11.00 -4.34
N THR A 149 -6.80 9.80 -3.77
CA THR A 149 -5.95 8.71 -4.25
C THR A 149 -6.44 8.20 -5.61
N LEU A 150 -7.76 8.11 -5.79
CA LEU A 150 -8.39 7.73 -7.05
C LEU A 150 -8.06 8.75 -8.16
N ASP A 151 -8.23 10.05 -7.92
CA ASP A 151 -7.86 11.10 -8.87
C ASP A 151 -6.40 10.98 -9.33
N THR A 152 -5.49 10.82 -8.36
CA THR A 152 -4.06 10.67 -8.64
C THR A 152 -3.78 9.39 -9.42
N SER A 153 -4.43 8.28 -9.06
CA SER A 153 -4.28 6.98 -9.74
C SER A 153 -4.80 7.01 -11.17
N THR A 154 -5.95 7.63 -11.42
CA THR A 154 -6.50 7.80 -12.78
C THR A 154 -5.58 8.66 -13.63
N ARG A 155 -5.01 9.73 -13.06
CA ARG A 155 -4.05 10.59 -13.77
C ARG A 155 -2.76 9.84 -14.11
N LEU A 156 -2.20 9.08 -13.18
CA LEU A 156 -1.00 8.26 -13.43
C LEU A 156 -1.28 7.14 -14.45
N GLY A 157 -2.41 6.44 -14.32
CA GLY A 157 -2.82 5.41 -15.27
C GLY A 157 -2.96 5.95 -16.69
N ARG A 158 -3.53 7.15 -16.84
CA ARG A 158 -3.57 7.86 -18.12
C ARG A 158 -2.16 8.11 -18.68
N PHE A 159 -1.23 8.64 -17.88
CA PHE A 159 0.14 8.91 -18.34
C PHE A 159 0.84 7.63 -18.83
N VAL A 160 0.70 6.53 -18.09
CA VAL A 160 1.27 5.24 -18.48
C VAL A 160 0.63 4.72 -19.78
N LEU A 161 -0.69 4.84 -19.95
CA LEU A 161 -1.36 4.42 -21.19
C LEU A 161 -1.02 5.33 -22.38
N GLU A 162 -0.83 6.63 -22.18
CA GLU A 162 -0.38 7.55 -23.23
C GLU A 162 1.01 7.18 -23.72
N GLU A 163 1.92 6.82 -22.81
CA GLU A 163 3.29 6.41 -23.13
C GLU A 163 3.33 5.04 -23.83
N LEU A 164 2.59 4.05 -23.30
CA LEU A 164 2.53 2.70 -23.89
C LEU A 164 1.74 2.65 -25.20
N GLY A 165 0.72 3.50 -25.31
CA GLY A 165 -0.15 3.64 -26.48
C GLY A 165 0.37 4.64 -27.51
N ALA A 166 1.60 5.15 -27.37
CA ALA A 166 2.20 6.05 -28.32
C ALA A 166 2.25 5.40 -29.72
N GLY A 167 1.52 5.97 -30.67
CA GLY A 167 1.38 5.44 -32.03
C GLY A 167 0.12 4.60 -32.29
N VAL A 168 -0.67 4.29 -31.26
CA VAL A 168 -2.00 3.67 -31.42
C VAL A 168 -3.08 4.76 -31.44
N PRO A 169 -3.87 4.91 -32.53
CA PRO A 169 -4.94 5.89 -32.61
C PRO A 169 -5.92 5.76 -31.45
N GLY A 170 -6.16 6.86 -30.74
CA GLY A 170 -7.05 6.90 -29.57
C GLY A 170 -6.37 6.67 -28.22
N LEU A 171 -5.38 5.77 -28.12
CA LEU A 171 -4.66 5.52 -26.85
C LEU A 171 -3.55 6.54 -26.57
N GLY A 172 -2.94 7.12 -27.62
CA GLY A 172 -2.01 8.23 -27.46
C GLY A 172 -2.67 9.59 -27.13
N ASN A 173 -3.99 9.65 -26.96
CA ASN A 173 -4.73 10.87 -26.64
C ASN A 173 -5.28 10.81 -25.21
N ARG A 174 -5.21 11.95 -24.49
CA ARG A 174 -5.70 12.10 -23.11
C ARG A 174 -7.09 11.56 -22.89
N TRP A 175 -7.99 11.74 -23.84
CA TRP A 175 -9.39 11.34 -23.69
C TRP A 175 -9.54 9.82 -23.79
N GLY A 176 -8.92 9.18 -24.78
CA GLY A 176 -9.00 7.73 -24.94
C GLY A 176 -8.27 6.99 -23.83
N ALA A 177 -7.06 7.44 -23.44
CA ALA A 177 -6.34 6.88 -22.31
C ALA A 177 -7.12 7.01 -20.99
N THR A 178 -7.80 8.14 -20.75
CA THR A 178 -8.67 8.31 -19.56
C THR A 178 -9.85 7.34 -19.60
N LEU A 179 -10.56 7.28 -20.73
CA LEU A 179 -11.76 6.43 -20.86
C LEU A 179 -11.42 4.96 -20.67
N VAL A 180 -10.29 4.50 -21.21
CA VAL A 180 -9.82 3.12 -21.01
C VAL A 180 -9.42 2.88 -19.55
N THR A 181 -8.67 3.81 -18.93
CA THR A 181 -8.25 3.68 -17.52
C THR A 181 -9.46 3.60 -16.59
N VAL A 182 -10.38 4.57 -16.69
CA VAL A 182 -11.56 4.66 -15.83
C VAL A 182 -12.56 3.55 -16.15
N GLY A 183 -12.75 3.23 -17.43
CA GLY A 183 -13.66 2.17 -17.88
C GLY A 183 -13.22 0.80 -17.38
N ALA A 184 -11.93 0.46 -17.52
CA ALA A 184 -11.38 -0.79 -17.01
C ALA A 184 -11.46 -0.86 -15.47
N ALA A 185 -11.13 0.23 -14.77
CA ALA A 185 -11.26 0.30 -13.31
C ALA A 185 -12.71 0.16 -12.84
N GLY A 186 -13.65 0.84 -13.51
CA GLY A 186 -15.09 0.75 -13.22
C GLY A 186 -15.64 -0.65 -13.47
N TRP A 187 -15.23 -1.30 -14.54
CA TRP A 187 -15.59 -2.70 -14.84
C TRP A 187 -15.05 -3.68 -13.79
N LEU A 188 -13.79 -3.52 -13.36
CA LEU A 188 -13.20 -4.32 -12.29
C LEU A 188 -13.90 -4.09 -10.94
N GLY A 189 -14.30 -2.85 -10.65
CA GLY A 189 -15.07 -2.51 -9.45
C GLY A 189 -16.47 -3.15 -9.46
N ALA A 190 -17.20 -3.00 -10.57
CA ALA A 190 -18.56 -3.53 -10.72
C ALA A 190 -18.61 -5.06 -10.71
N SER A 191 -17.57 -5.73 -11.22
CA SER A 191 -17.49 -7.20 -11.25
C SER A 191 -17.03 -7.81 -9.91
N GLY A 192 -16.59 -7.00 -8.94
CA GLY A 192 -15.95 -7.50 -7.72
C GLY A 192 -14.59 -8.15 -7.97
N GLY A 193 -14.02 -7.99 -9.17
CA GLY A 193 -12.74 -8.60 -9.55
C GLY A 193 -11.55 -8.03 -8.76
N TYR A 194 -11.71 -6.85 -8.15
CA TYR A 194 -10.67 -6.17 -7.38
C TYR A 194 -10.10 -7.02 -6.23
N ASP A 195 -10.94 -7.81 -5.54
CA ASP A 195 -10.52 -8.68 -4.44
C ASP A 195 -9.49 -9.72 -4.88
N ARG A 196 -9.62 -10.24 -6.11
CA ARG A 196 -8.72 -11.27 -6.66
C ARG A 196 -7.39 -10.70 -7.13
N ILE A 197 -7.39 -9.46 -7.64
CA ILE A 197 -6.18 -8.79 -8.13
C ILE A 197 -5.41 -8.06 -7.03
N TRP A 198 -6.04 -7.78 -5.89
CA TRP A 198 -5.43 -7.03 -4.79
C TRP A 198 -4.08 -7.60 -4.32
N PRO A 199 -3.92 -8.92 -4.11
CA PRO A 199 -2.62 -9.47 -3.71
C PRO A 199 -1.53 -9.28 -4.77
N VAL A 200 -1.90 -9.37 -6.06
CA VAL A 200 -0.97 -9.18 -7.20
C VAL A 200 -0.59 -7.71 -7.34
N PHE A 201 -1.56 -6.81 -7.14
CA PHE A 201 -1.32 -5.37 -7.06
C PHE A 201 -0.33 -5.03 -5.95
N GLY A 202 -0.56 -5.55 -4.74
CA GLY A 202 0.34 -5.33 -3.60
C GLY A 202 1.76 -5.82 -3.90
N ALA A 203 1.91 -6.99 -4.52
CA ALA A 203 3.22 -7.54 -4.85
C ALA A 203 3.92 -6.70 -5.93
N THR A 204 3.18 -6.22 -6.93
CA THR A 204 3.70 -5.31 -7.96
C THR A 204 4.16 -3.99 -7.33
N ASN A 205 3.40 -3.44 -6.39
CA ASN A 205 3.77 -2.23 -5.66
C ASN A 205 5.09 -2.41 -4.89
N GLN A 206 5.28 -3.56 -4.23
CA GLN A 206 6.54 -3.85 -3.54
C GLN A 206 7.71 -4.08 -4.50
N LEU A 207 7.45 -4.60 -5.70
CA LEU A 207 8.47 -4.70 -6.74
C LEU A 207 8.95 -3.32 -7.22
N VAL A 208 8.02 -2.38 -7.44
CA VAL A 208 8.34 -0.99 -7.80
C VAL A 208 9.09 -0.29 -6.66
N ALA A 209 8.72 -0.56 -5.41
CA ALA A 209 9.42 -0.05 -4.23
C ALA A 209 10.89 -0.52 -4.22
N ALA A 210 11.10 -1.83 -4.42
CA ALA A 210 12.42 -2.43 -4.48
C ALA A 210 13.28 -1.86 -5.62
N LEU A 211 12.70 -1.69 -6.81
CA LEU A 211 13.34 -1.06 -7.97
C LEU A 211 13.74 0.38 -7.66
N SER A 212 12.85 1.16 -7.05
CA SER A 212 13.11 2.57 -6.73
C SER A 212 14.30 2.70 -5.78
N LEU A 213 14.35 1.88 -4.73
CA LEU A 213 15.50 1.83 -3.82
C LEU A 213 16.79 1.35 -4.51
N LEU A 214 16.68 0.45 -5.49
CA LEU A 214 17.82 -0.04 -6.25
C LEU A 214 18.42 1.08 -7.12
N VAL A 215 17.57 1.87 -7.78
CA VAL A 215 17.97 3.05 -8.55
C VAL A 215 18.65 4.09 -7.65
N VAL A 216 18.07 4.39 -6.49
CA VAL A 216 18.70 5.30 -5.50
C VAL A 216 20.05 4.75 -5.03
N SER A 217 20.14 3.44 -4.78
CA SER A 217 21.40 2.79 -4.41
C SER A 217 22.46 2.91 -5.50
N ALA A 218 22.09 2.74 -6.77
CA ALA A 218 22.99 2.93 -7.91
C ALA A 218 23.48 4.37 -8.02
N TRP A 219 22.60 5.34 -7.78
CA TRP A 219 22.96 6.76 -7.75
C TRP A 219 23.94 7.09 -6.61
N LEU A 220 23.70 6.56 -5.39
CA LEU A 220 24.62 6.72 -4.26
C LEU A 220 26.00 6.11 -4.53
N VAL A 221 26.07 5.00 -5.28
CA VAL A 221 27.34 4.43 -5.76
C VAL A 221 28.08 5.41 -6.67
N GLY A 222 27.38 6.07 -7.59
CA GLY A 222 27.95 7.10 -8.45
C GLY A 222 28.48 8.31 -7.66
N LEU A 223 27.79 8.69 -6.58
CA LEU A 223 28.17 9.77 -5.68
C LEU A 223 29.21 9.39 -4.61
N LYS A 224 29.67 8.12 -4.59
CA LYS A 224 30.58 7.59 -3.55
C LYS A 224 30.04 7.78 -2.11
N LYS A 225 28.72 7.72 -1.94
CA LYS A 225 28.04 7.84 -0.63
C LYS A 225 27.64 6.46 -0.10
N PRO A 226 27.42 6.31 1.23
CA PRO A 226 26.99 5.05 1.82
C PRO A 226 25.64 4.61 1.22
N ARG A 227 25.64 3.41 0.63
CA ARG A 227 24.49 2.81 -0.09
C ARG A 227 23.71 1.79 0.74
N ALA A 228 24.25 1.35 1.87
CA ALA A 228 23.65 0.28 2.67
C ALA A 228 22.23 0.65 3.12
N LEU A 229 21.99 1.94 3.41
CA LEU A 229 20.71 2.48 3.85
C LEU A 229 19.56 2.21 2.85
N THR A 230 19.85 2.16 1.55
CA THR A 230 18.84 1.93 0.50
C THR A 230 18.92 0.52 -0.07
N LEU A 231 20.12 -0.06 -0.13
CA LEU A 231 20.34 -1.38 -0.73
C LEU A 231 19.83 -2.51 0.17
N VAL A 232 20.01 -2.43 1.49
CA VAL A 232 19.54 -3.47 2.42
C VAL A 232 18.00 -3.56 2.40
N PRO A 233 17.24 -2.46 2.52
CA PRO A 233 15.80 -2.52 2.36
C PRO A 233 15.37 -2.98 0.96
N SER A 234 16.08 -2.61 -0.11
CA SER A 234 15.78 -3.09 -1.47
C SER A 234 15.85 -4.61 -1.58
N LEU A 235 16.93 -5.22 -1.07
CA LEU A 235 17.11 -6.67 -1.09
C LEU A 235 16.08 -7.42 -0.23
N LEU A 236 15.77 -6.88 0.97
CA LEU A 236 14.71 -7.43 1.82
C LEU A 236 13.35 -7.40 1.13
N MET A 237 13.03 -6.29 0.46
CA MET A 237 11.79 -6.15 -0.29
C MET A 237 11.73 -7.03 -1.53
N LEU A 238 12.83 -7.21 -2.26
CA LEU A 238 12.90 -8.19 -3.35
C LEU A 238 12.63 -9.61 -2.85
N ALA A 239 13.29 -10.03 -1.77
CA ALA A 239 13.09 -11.36 -1.19
C ALA A 239 11.64 -11.58 -0.75
N THR A 240 11.07 -10.59 -0.05
CA THR A 240 9.67 -10.63 0.41
C THR A 240 8.69 -10.67 -0.76
N THR A 241 8.93 -9.88 -1.81
CA THR A 241 8.09 -9.84 -3.02
C THR A 241 8.13 -11.17 -3.76
N VAL A 242 9.32 -11.75 -3.96
CA VAL A 242 9.47 -13.06 -4.61
C VAL A 242 8.75 -14.14 -3.81
N ALA A 243 8.95 -14.18 -2.48
CA ALA A 243 8.28 -15.16 -1.63
C ALA A 243 6.74 -15.03 -1.70
N ALA A 244 6.21 -13.79 -1.70
CA ALA A 244 4.77 -13.55 -1.78
C ALA A 244 4.20 -13.95 -3.14
N LEU A 245 4.89 -13.61 -4.23
CA LEU A 245 4.46 -14.00 -5.57
C LEU A 245 4.47 -15.51 -5.76
N LEU A 246 5.49 -16.22 -5.26
CA LEU A 246 5.53 -17.69 -5.31
C LEU A 246 4.37 -18.32 -4.54
N TRP A 247 4.02 -17.76 -3.38
CA TRP A 247 2.84 -18.20 -2.61
C TRP A 247 1.54 -17.97 -3.39
N GLN A 248 1.34 -16.77 -3.93
CA GLN A 248 0.15 -16.40 -4.69
C GLN A 248 0.00 -17.21 -5.97
N VAL A 249 1.07 -17.37 -6.77
CA VAL A 249 1.08 -18.17 -8.00
C VAL A 249 0.68 -19.61 -7.71
N ARG A 250 1.20 -20.21 -6.63
CA ARG A 250 0.78 -21.56 -6.20
C ARG A 250 -0.71 -21.62 -5.88
N GLY A 251 -1.26 -20.59 -5.24
CA GLY A 251 -2.70 -20.44 -5.00
C GLY A 251 -3.49 -20.38 -6.32
N PHE A 252 -3.12 -19.47 -7.21
CA PHE A 252 -3.82 -19.29 -8.50
C PHE A 252 -3.79 -20.53 -9.39
N LEU A 253 -2.69 -21.29 -9.39
CA LEU A 253 -2.59 -22.55 -10.11
C LEU A 253 -3.52 -23.62 -9.51
N ARG A 254 -3.66 -23.67 -8.18
CA ARG A 254 -4.59 -24.59 -7.50
C ARG A 254 -6.05 -24.23 -7.74
N ASP A 255 -6.34 -22.93 -7.78
CA ASP A 255 -7.69 -22.41 -7.96
C ASP A 255 -8.12 -22.34 -9.44
N GLY A 256 -7.28 -22.81 -10.37
CA GLY A 256 -7.59 -22.84 -11.80
C GLY A 256 -7.69 -21.45 -12.45
N GLN A 257 -6.90 -20.48 -11.99
CA GLN A 257 -6.90 -19.09 -12.47
C GLN A 257 -5.66 -18.80 -13.34
N PRO A 258 -5.61 -19.27 -14.60
CA PRO A 258 -4.40 -19.23 -15.43
C PRO A 258 -3.92 -17.81 -15.76
N LEU A 259 -4.83 -16.84 -15.87
CA LEU A 259 -4.48 -15.46 -16.16
C LEU A 259 -3.69 -14.82 -14.99
N LEU A 260 -4.18 -14.97 -13.77
CA LEU A 260 -3.50 -14.45 -12.57
C LEU A 260 -2.20 -15.20 -12.29
N ALA A 261 -2.20 -16.53 -12.51
CA ALA A 261 -0.98 -17.32 -12.43
C ALA A 261 0.08 -16.82 -13.43
N GLY A 262 -0.30 -16.59 -14.69
CA GLY A 262 0.60 -16.06 -15.72
C GLY A 262 1.13 -14.67 -15.40
N ALA A 263 0.28 -13.76 -14.92
CA ALA A 263 0.69 -12.44 -14.47
C ALA A 263 1.68 -12.53 -13.29
N GLY A 264 1.38 -13.37 -12.29
CA GLY A 264 2.26 -13.60 -11.14
C GLY A 264 3.61 -14.19 -11.55
N ILE A 265 3.64 -15.18 -12.45
CA ILE A 265 4.88 -15.76 -12.99
C ILE A 265 5.71 -14.68 -13.69
N SER A 266 5.08 -13.83 -14.50
CA SER A 266 5.76 -12.72 -15.19
C SER A 266 6.40 -11.76 -14.19
N LEU A 267 5.70 -11.44 -13.08
CA LEU A 267 6.25 -10.61 -12.00
C LEU A 267 7.40 -11.29 -11.25
N VAL A 268 7.35 -12.62 -11.05
CA VAL A 268 8.48 -13.36 -10.46
C VAL A 268 9.71 -13.26 -11.36
N LEU A 269 9.56 -13.48 -12.67
CA LEU A 269 10.67 -13.36 -13.62
C LEU A 269 11.27 -11.96 -13.59
N LEU A 270 10.42 -10.93 -13.56
CA LEU A 270 10.87 -9.54 -13.43
C LEU A 270 11.61 -9.29 -12.10
N ALA A 271 11.11 -9.82 -10.99
CA ALA A 271 11.78 -9.70 -9.69
C ALA A 271 13.15 -10.39 -9.66
N LEU A 272 13.26 -11.56 -10.28
CA LEU A 272 14.53 -12.26 -10.42
C LEU A 272 15.51 -11.51 -11.32
N PHE A 273 15.01 -10.89 -12.40
CA PHE A 273 15.81 -10.00 -13.26
C PHE A 273 16.35 -8.79 -12.47
N LEU A 274 15.52 -8.12 -11.68
CA LEU A 274 15.97 -7.02 -10.82
C LEU A 274 16.98 -7.47 -9.76
N ALA A 275 16.78 -8.64 -9.18
CA ALA A 275 17.74 -9.22 -8.23
C ALA A 275 19.08 -9.55 -8.92
N TRP A 276 19.08 -9.91 -10.20
CA TRP A 276 20.29 -10.10 -11.00
C TRP A 276 21.02 -8.78 -11.26
N GLU A 277 20.30 -7.73 -11.68
CA GLU A 277 20.84 -6.37 -11.86
C GLU A 277 21.47 -5.82 -10.56
N ALA A 278 20.82 -6.08 -9.41
CA ALA A 278 21.34 -5.69 -8.10
C ALA A 278 22.72 -6.29 -7.79
N ARG A 279 23.06 -7.47 -8.34
CA ARG A 279 24.41 -8.06 -8.18
C ARG A 279 25.48 -7.21 -8.84
N GLY A 280 25.18 -6.54 -9.95
CA GLY A 280 26.11 -5.63 -10.61
C GLY A 280 26.56 -4.50 -9.68
N LEU A 281 25.63 -3.95 -8.90
CA LEU A 281 25.90 -2.93 -7.89
C LEU A 281 26.73 -3.48 -6.72
N LEU A 282 26.42 -4.70 -6.26
CA LEU A 282 27.17 -5.41 -5.21
C LEU A 282 28.58 -5.84 -5.64
N ARG A 283 28.85 -6.01 -6.94
CA ARG A 283 30.19 -6.35 -7.44
C ARG A 283 31.07 -5.11 -7.57
N ARG A 284 30.52 -4.01 -8.08
CA ARG A 284 31.20 -2.70 -8.10
C ARG A 284 31.47 -2.16 -6.68
N ALA A 285 30.70 -2.65 -5.70
CA ALA A 285 30.86 -2.43 -4.28
C ALA A 285 32.13 -3.06 -3.68
N GLY A 286 32.24 -4.38 -3.75
CA GLY A 286 33.29 -5.13 -3.03
C GLY A 286 34.68 -5.03 -3.65
N GLY A 287 34.80 -4.47 -4.86
CA GLY A 287 36.09 -4.18 -5.49
C GLY A 287 36.82 -2.97 -4.93
N ARG A 288 36.17 -2.12 -4.12
CA ARG A 288 36.75 -0.84 -3.62
C ARG A 288 36.80 -0.69 -2.10
N GLU A 289 36.31 -1.67 -1.34
CA GLU A 289 36.58 -1.76 0.11
C GLU A 289 37.91 -2.49 0.40
N ARG A 290 38.63 -2.91 -0.65
CA ARG A 290 39.93 -3.59 -0.59
C ARG A 290 41.11 -2.71 -1.05
N GLU A 291 40.87 -1.42 -1.29
CA GLU A 291 41.88 -0.38 -1.54
C GLU A 291 41.72 0.72 -0.48
#